data_AF-A0A9X5BHL9-F1
#
_entry.id   AF-A0A9X5BHL9-F1
#
_cell.length_a   1.000
_cell.length_b   1.000
_cell.length_c   1.000
_cell.angle_alpha   90.00
_cell.angle_beta   90.00
_cell.angle_gamma   90.00
#
_symmetry.space_group_name_H-M   'P 1'
#
loop_
_entity.id
_entity.type
_entity.pdbx_description
1 polymer ?
#
loop_
_entity_poly.entity_id
_entity_poly.type
_entity_poly.pdbx_seq_one_letter_code
_entity_poly.pdbx_strand_id
1 'polypeptide(L)'
;MEVKMSYKDIGFRIRSLREANCYTRDALAEKVDISAKFLYEIEVGKKGFTVEILYKISKALNVSSDYILTGNESNKIPEKMVDVLECFSPNQMGRVQDILKVVHELCVGDV
;
A
#
# COMPACT_ATOMS: atom_id res chain seq x y z
N MET A 1 -24.66 2.44 -6.20
CA MET A 1 -24.43 1.31 -5.29
C MET A 1 -23.83 1.85 -4.02
N GLU A 2 -24.41 1.53 -2.87
CA GLU A 2 -23.89 1.94 -1.56
C GLU A 2 -22.63 1.11 -1.26
N VAL A 3 -21.46 1.75 -1.17
CA VAL A 3 -20.22 1.05 -0.84
C VAL A 3 -20.23 0.77 0.65
N LYS A 4 -20.62 -0.44 1.03
CA LYS A 4 -20.65 -0.86 2.44
C LYS A 4 -19.23 -1.23 2.88
N MET A 5 -18.54 -0.30 3.54
CA MET A 5 -17.23 -0.52 4.13
C MET A 5 -17.33 -1.51 5.30
N SER A 6 -16.64 -2.65 5.19
CA SER A 6 -16.58 -3.69 6.22
C SER A 6 -15.24 -3.62 6.94
N TYR A 7 -15.25 -3.46 8.27
CA TYR A 7 -14.02 -3.47 9.07
C TYR A 7 -13.24 -4.78 8.94
N LYS A 8 -13.91 -5.88 8.63
CA LYS A 8 -13.27 -7.18 8.40
C LYS A 8 -12.44 -7.17 7.11
N ASP A 9 -12.97 -6.60 6.04
CA ASP A 9 -12.29 -6.54 4.75
C ASP A 9 -11.15 -5.51 4.77
N ILE A 10 -11.37 -4.38 5.44
CA ILE A 10 -10.33 -3.38 5.70
C ILE A 10 -9.20 -3.97 6.53
N GLY A 11 -9.51 -4.65 7.63
CA GLY A 11 -8.53 -5.32 8.49
C GLY A 11 -7.72 -6.37 7.73
N PHE A 12 -8.39 -7.17 6.90
CA PHE A 12 -7.74 -8.15 6.03
C PHE A 12 -6.77 -7.49 5.05
N ARG A 13 -7.15 -6.40 4.37
CA ARG A 13 -6.26 -5.67 3.47
C ARG A 13 -5.03 -5.11 4.19
N ILE A 14 -5.22 -4.51 5.37
CA ILE A 14 -4.10 -4.00 6.19
C ILE A 14 -3.13 -5.14 6.52
N ARG A 15 -3.64 -6.30 6.92
CA ARG A 15 -2.82 -7.49 7.20
C ARG A 15 -2.05 -7.95 5.98
N SER A 16 -2.73 -8.10 4.83
CA SER A 16 -2.10 -8.57 3.59
C SER A 16 -1.00 -7.63 3.13
N LEU A 17 -1.24 -6.31 3.18
CA LEU A 17 -0.23 -5.30 2.87
C LEU A 17 0.95 -5.34 3.84
N ARG A 18 0.69 -5.50 5.15
CA ARG A 18 1.75 -5.65 6.15
C ARG A 18 2.65 -6.83 5.83
N GLU A 19 2.05 -7.99 5.53
CA GLU A 19 2.78 -9.21 5.20
C GLU A 19 3.53 -9.09 3.87
N ALA A 20 2.96 -8.41 2.86
CA ALA A 20 3.63 -8.12 1.59
C ALA A 20 4.81 -7.15 1.73
N ASN A 21 4.80 -6.27 2.74
CA ASN A 21 5.91 -5.38 3.09
C ASN A 21 6.88 -6.04 4.10
N CYS A 22 6.81 -7.36 4.30
CA CYS A 22 7.69 -8.10 5.23
C CYS A 22 7.65 -7.63 6.70
N TYR A 23 6.63 -6.86 7.10
CA TYR A 23 6.56 -6.32 8.45
C TYR A 23 5.99 -7.33 9.44
N THR A 24 6.65 -7.48 10.58
CA THR A 24 6.00 -8.06 11.77
C THR A 24 4.89 -7.12 12.25
N ARG A 25 3.97 -7.67 13.04
CA ARG A 25 2.89 -6.84 13.61
C ARG A 25 3.45 -5.77 14.54
N ASP A 26 4.47 -6.09 15.34
CA ASP A 26 5.16 -5.11 16.19
C ASP A 26 5.82 -4.00 15.36
N ALA A 27 6.51 -4.36 14.26
CA ALA A 27 7.17 -3.38 13.39
C ALA A 27 6.19 -2.37 12.76
N LEU A 28 5.05 -2.84 12.25
CA LEU A 28 4.03 -1.91 11.72
C LEU A 28 3.39 -1.09 12.85
N ALA A 29 3.11 -1.70 14.00
CA ALA A 29 2.49 -1.03 15.13
C ALA A 29 3.35 0.12 15.66
N GLU A 30 4.67 -0.10 15.74
CA GLU A 30 5.65 0.94 16.08
C GLU A 30 5.65 2.08 15.04
N LYS A 31 5.68 1.77 13.73
CA LYS A 31 5.64 2.78 12.66
C LYS A 31 4.40 3.66 12.69
N VAL A 32 3.26 3.13 13.14
CA VAL A 32 1.98 3.87 13.19
C VAL A 32 1.63 4.35 14.60
N ASP A 33 2.55 4.20 15.55
CA ASP A 33 2.45 4.65 16.94
C ASP A 33 1.21 4.11 17.68
N ILE A 34 1.02 2.79 17.61
CA ILE A 34 -0.02 2.05 18.35
C ILE A 34 0.52 0.76 18.97
N SER A 35 -0.24 0.14 19.86
CA SER A 35 0.13 -1.19 20.36
C SER A 35 -0.10 -2.28 19.30
N ALA A 36 0.77 -3.29 19.27
CA ALA A 36 0.60 -4.46 18.40
C ALA A 36 -0.71 -5.22 18.65
N LYS A 37 -1.20 -5.20 19.90
CA LYS A 37 -2.53 -5.72 20.25
C LYS A 37 -3.64 -4.94 19.56
N PHE A 38 -3.57 -3.62 19.54
CA PHE A 38 -4.57 -2.80 18.87
C PHE A 38 -4.51 -3.01 17.35
N LEU A 39 -3.31 -3.08 16.76
CA LEU A 39 -3.15 -3.44 15.35
C LEU A 39 -3.76 -4.82 15.04
N TYR A 40 -3.56 -5.82 15.90
CA TYR A 40 -4.20 -7.12 15.73
C TYR A 40 -5.74 -7.02 15.72
N GLU A 41 -6.32 -6.29 16.66
CA GLU A 41 -7.77 -6.07 16.75
C GLU A 41 -8.32 -5.38 15.49
N ILE A 42 -7.54 -4.48 14.88
CA ILE A 42 -7.85 -3.85 13.59
C ILE A 42 -7.78 -4.89 12.46
N GLU A 43 -6.70 -5.67 12.36
CA GLU A 43 -6.48 -6.65 11.30
C GLU A 43 -7.56 -7.74 11.25
N VAL A 44 -8.11 -8.13 12.40
CA VAL A 44 -9.22 -9.10 12.47
C VAL A 44 -10.61 -8.43 12.39
N GLY A 45 -10.68 -7.11 12.22
CA GLY A 45 -11.91 -6.33 12.10
C GLY A 45 -12.71 -6.18 13.40
N LYS A 46 -12.11 -6.45 14.57
CA LYS A 46 -12.77 -6.33 15.88
C LYS A 46 -12.89 -4.88 16.36
N LYS A 47 -12.00 -3.99 15.90
CA LYS A 47 -12.06 -2.57 16.22
C LYS A 47 -11.87 -1.70 14.97
N GLY A 48 -12.59 -0.59 14.96
CA GLY A 48 -12.29 0.54 14.07
C GLY A 48 -11.09 1.34 14.57
N PHE A 49 -10.74 2.36 13.81
CA PHE A 49 -9.60 3.24 14.07
C PHE A 49 -9.91 4.67 13.59
N THR A 50 -9.13 5.63 14.06
CA THR A 50 -9.30 7.05 13.68
C THR A 50 -8.75 7.33 12.29
N VAL A 51 -9.16 8.45 11.70
CA VAL A 51 -8.60 8.94 10.42
C VAL A 51 -7.09 9.18 10.51
N GLU A 52 -6.60 9.60 11.67
CA GLU A 52 -5.15 9.75 11.90
C GLU A 52 -4.41 8.42 11.78
N ILE A 53 -4.92 7.35 12.40
CA ILE A 53 -4.34 6.02 12.30
C ILE A 53 -4.42 5.50 10.86
N LEU A 54 -5.55 5.72 10.16
CA LEU A 54 -5.67 5.38 8.75
C LEU A 54 -4.58 6.05 7.91
N TYR A 55 -4.33 7.34 8.15
CA TYR A 55 -3.29 8.08 7.46
C TYR A 55 -1.90 7.50 7.76
N LYS A 56 -1.57 7.23 9.03
CA LYS A 56 -0.30 6.61 9.41
C LYS A 56 -0.11 5.24 8.75
N ILE A 57 -1.13 4.38 8.77
CA ILE A 57 -1.10 3.06 8.11
C ILE A 57 -0.87 3.21 6.60
N SER A 58 -1.58 4.12 5.94
CA SER A 58 -1.42 4.36 4.49
C SER A 58 0.00 4.77 4.12
N LYS A 59 0.66 5.60 4.95
CA LYS A 59 2.05 6.01 4.74
C LYS A 59 3.03 4.89 5.04
N ALA A 60 2.83 4.14 6.12
CA ALA A 60 3.72 3.04 6.49
C ALA A 60 3.70 1.89 5.47
N LEU A 61 2.55 1.65 4.82
CA LEU A 61 2.36 0.59 3.83
C LEU A 61 2.46 1.09 2.37
N ASN A 62 2.79 2.36 2.18
CA ASN A 62 2.92 3.02 0.87
C ASN A 62 1.73 2.79 -0.09
N VAL A 63 0.51 2.94 0.43
CA VAL A 63 -0.74 2.82 -0.34
C VAL A 63 -1.66 3.99 -0.06
N SER A 64 -2.68 4.21 -0.90
CA SER A 64 -3.69 5.21 -0.62
C SER A 64 -4.64 4.74 0.49
N SER A 65 -5.18 5.69 1.28
CA SER A 65 -6.24 5.37 2.24
C SER A 65 -7.49 4.84 1.53
N ASP A 66 -7.75 5.28 0.29
CA ASP A 66 -8.86 4.79 -0.52
C ASP A 66 -8.72 3.28 -0.83
N TYR A 67 -7.51 2.82 -1.16
CA TYR A 67 -7.24 1.39 -1.35
C TYR A 67 -7.49 0.59 -0.07
N ILE A 68 -7.04 1.09 1.09
CA ILE A 68 -7.29 0.44 2.38
C ILE A 68 -8.80 0.31 2.63
N LEU A 69 -9.57 1.38 2.37
CA LEU A 69 -11.01 1.45 2.65
C LEU A 69 -11.87 0.67 1.66
N THR A 70 -11.54 0.72 0.36
CA THR A 70 -12.40 0.21 -0.72
C THR A 70 -11.85 -1.04 -1.38
N GLY A 71 -10.53 -1.26 -1.33
CA GLY A 71 -9.84 -2.32 -2.07
C GLY A 71 -9.69 -2.05 -3.56
N ASN A 72 -10.17 -0.90 -4.06
CA ASN A 72 -9.96 -0.52 -5.43
C ASN A 72 -8.55 0.05 -5.58
N GLU A 73 -7.68 -0.67 -6.28
CA GLU A 73 -6.42 -0.08 -6.74
C GLU A 73 -6.74 0.99 -7.76
N SER A 74 -6.73 2.25 -7.32
CA SER A 74 -6.36 3.31 -8.24
C SER A 74 -4.86 3.15 -8.50
N ASN A 75 -4.51 2.22 -9.40
CA ASN A 75 -3.17 2.03 -9.97
C ASN A 75 -2.81 3.27 -10.79
N LYS A 76 -2.68 4.40 -10.11
CA LYS A 76 -2.22 5.65 -10.68
C LYS A 76 -0.73 5.69 -10.46
N ILE A 77 -0.01 5.47 -11.55
CA ILE A 77 1.37 5.91 -11.70
C ILE A 77 1.42 7.37 -11.19
N PRO A 78 2.33 7.74 -10.27
CA PRO A 78 2.43 9.13 -9.81
C PRO A 78 2.48 10.07 -11.01
N GLU A 79 1.77 11.19 -10.96
CA GLU A 79 1.62 12.11 -12.11
C GLU A 79 2.98 12.52 -12.69
N LYS A 80 3.95 12.81 -11.81
CA LYS A 80 5.35 13.09 -12.19
C LYS A 80 6.06 11.96 -12.94
N MET A 81 5.66 10.72 -12.69
CA MET A 81 6.20 9.54 -13.37
C MET A 81 5.52 9.33 -14.73
N VAL A 82 4.24 9.70 -14.86
CA VAL A 82 3.56 9.74 -16.15
C VAL A 82 4.25 10.75 -17.07
N ASP A 83 4.53 11.96 -16.58
CA ASP A 83 5.24 13.00 -17.35
C ASP A 83 6.59 12.49 -17.91
N VAL A 84 7.34 11.75 -17.09
CA VAL A 84 8.62 11.16 -17.50
C VAL A 84 8.43 10.07 -18.55
N LEU A 85 7.42 9.21 -18.39
CA LEU A 85 7.12 8.15 -19.36
C LEU A 85 6.64 8.72 -20.71
N GLU A 86 5.93 9.84 -20.70
CA GLU A 86 5.48 10.55 -21.91
C GLU A 86 6.63 11.20 -22.71
N CYS A 87 7.78 11.49 -22.07
CA CYS A 87 8.96 12.00 -22.76
C CYS A 87 9.64 10.99 -23.71
N PHE A 88 9.28 9.70 -23.63
CA PHE A 88 9.87 8.66 -24.46
C PHE A 88 9.03 8.42 -25.72
N SER A 89 9.71 8.29 -26.86
CA SER A 89 9.05 7.87 -28.11
C SER A 89 8.60 6.40 -28.04
N PRO A 90 7.61 5.97 -28.84
CA PRO A 90 7.15 4.58 -28.89
C PRO A 90 8.29 3.57 -29.13
N ASN A 91 9.29 3.95 -29.92
CA ASN A 91 10.45 3.11 -30.26
C ASN A 91 11.44 2.96 -29.09
N GLN A 92 11.38 3.83 -28.09
CA GLN A 92 12.20 3.76 -26.87
C GLN A 92 11.50 2.99 -25.75
N MET A 93 10.16 2.89 -25.79
CA MET A 93 9.37 2.33 -24.69
C MET A 93 9.72 0.87 -24.36
N GLY A 94 10.08 0.07 -25.37
CA GLY A 94 10.58 -1.30 -25.14
C GLY A 94 11.82 -1.33 -24.24
N ARG A 95 12.80 -0.44 -24.50
CA ARG A 95 14.02 -0.32 -23.67
C ARG A 95 13.72 0.21 -22.27
N VAL A 96 12.80 1.16 -22.16
CA VAL A 96 12.33 1.69 -20.87
C VAL A 96 11.73 0.57 -20.03
N GLN A 97 10.87 -0.26 -20.63
CA GLN A 97 10.27 -1.41 -19.96
C GLN A 97 11.32 -2.42 -19.49
N ASP A 98 12.31 -2.72 -20.32
CA ASP A 98 13.39 -3.65 -19.95
C ASP A 98 14.21 -3.13 -18.76
N ILE A 99 14.54 -1.83 -18.74
CA ILE A 99 15.25 -1.21 -17.62
C ILE A 99 14.41 -1.24 -16.34
N LEU A 100 13.11 -0.93 -16.43
CA LEU A 100 12.23 -0.95 -15.25
C LEU A 100 12.09 -2.35 -14.66
N LYS A 101 12.11 -3.42 -15.48
CA LYS A 101 12.15 -4.80 -15.00
C LYS A 101 13.43 -5.11 -14.23
N VAL A 102 14.58 -4.67 -14.75
CA VAL A 102 15.86 -4.81 -14.05
C VAL A 102 15.84 -4.07 -12.72
N VAL A 103 15.35 -2.82 -12.69
CA VAL A 103 15.20 -2.05 -11.44
C VAL A 103 14.30 -2.78 -10.45
N HIS A 104 13.16 -3.32 -10.91
CA HIS A 104 12.25 -4.08 -10.07
C HIS A 104 12.94 -5.30 -9.45
N GLU A 105 13.68 -6.10 -10.23
CA GLU A 105 14.43 -7.27 -9.76
C GLU A 105 15.51 -6.92 -8.73
N LEU A 106 16.19 -5.78 -8.89
CA LEU A 106 17.19 -5.31 -7.93
C LEU A 106 16.57 -4.90 -6.58
N CYS A 107 15.33 -4.43 -6.58
CA CYS A 107 14.61 -4.03 -5.37
C CYS A 107 13.95 -5.22 -4.62
N VAL A 108 14.00 -6.45 -5.15
CA VAL A 108 13.40 -7.63 -4.51
C VAL A 108 14.08 -8.01 -3.18
N GLY A 109 15.21 -7.38 -2.83
CA GLY A 109 15.93 -7.58 -1.56
C GLY A 109 15.87 -6.41 -0.56
N ASP A 110 15.24 -5.29 -0.89
CA ASP A 110 15.19 -4.07 -0.06
C ASP A 110 13.87 -3.91 0.73
N VAL A 111 13.11 -5.00 0.89
CA VAL A 111 11.85 -5.06 1.66
C VAL A 111 11.89 -6.13 2.73
#